data_AF-A0A537Z9T9-F1
#
_entry.id   AF-A0A537Z9T9-F1
#
_cell.length_a   1.000
_cell.length_b   1.000
_cell.length_c   1.000
_cell.angle_alpha   90.00
_cell.angle_beta   90.00
_cell.angle_gamma   90.00
#
_symmetry.space_group_name_H-M   'P 1'
#
loop_
_entity.id
_entity.type
_entity.pdbx_description
1 polymer ?
#
loop_
_entity_poly.entity_id
_entity_poly.type
_entity_poly.pdbx_seq_one_letter_code
_entity_poly.pdbx_strand_id
1 'polypeptide(L)'
;GGTHLPDITLVSPIHVDGELAGYAASRAHHADVGGRIPGSMPADSHTLDEEGVVIEPTRLVLAGELDRELLDSLTKRMRGPRQRVADLRAQLAANRAGAARVVALAERHGLGTVNEAMTATLDYAERRTRAAIAELGDGERQARDVLEAPEGDLELVLKARVEGDSMTLDFTGSADQHDGNLNCPLAVTLSACYFAVRVLADPDVPPCAGAYRPVEVLAPEGCLLNARPPAAVVAGNVETSSRVADLVLAAFGRALGQGTMNNLTLGNDRFTYYETIGGGQGACPDADGPSAVHVAMSNTLNTPIEALELEFPLRAAEYAVRRRSGGGGEHRGGDGVVRELEALEDMEFSLITERRRHRPPGAAGGEPGEAGRNLVDGREIPPKAAGTLRAGQRLRIETPGGGGHGGD
;
A
#
# COMPACT_ATOMS: atom_id res chain seq x y z
N GLY A 1 -2.24 -13.68 -4.63
CA GLY A 1 -2.40 -12.96 -5.91
C GLY A 1 -1.38 -11.84 -6.02
N GLY A 2 -1.38 -11.13 -7.15
CA GLY A 2 -0.68 -9.84 -7.28
C GLY A 2 -1.38 -8.73 -6.48
N THR A 3 -0.67 -7.63 -6.24
CA THR A 3 -1.20 -6.38 -5.64
C THR A 3 -1.59 -5.40 -6.75
N HIS A 4 -0.60 -4.99 -7.53
CA HIS A 4 -0.69 -4.23 -8.78
C HIS A 4 0.52 -4.56 -9.66
N LEU A 5 0.55 -4.11 -10.92
CA LEU A 5 1.62 -4.50 -11.86
C LEU A 5 3.04 -4.05 -11.45
N PRO A 6 3.25 -2.86 -10.85
CA PRO A 6 4.59 -2.46 -10.40
C PRO A 6 5.24 -3.38 -9.36
N ASP A 7 4.46 -4.14 -8.60
CA ASP A 7 4.99 -5.05 -7.57
C ASP A 7 5.34 -6.43 -8.15
N ILE A 8 6.55 -6.56 -8.69
CA ILE A 8 7.01 -7.82 -9.27
C ILE A 8 7.49 -8.77 -8.18
N THR A 9 6.97 -10.00 -8.18
CA THR A 9 7.34 -11.05 -7.23
C THR A 9 8.24 -12.09 -7.88
N LEU A 10 9.42 -12.35 -7.31
CA LEU A 10 10.26 -13.49 -7.67
C LEU A 10 10.21 -14.54 -6.57
N VAL A 11 9.93 -15.78 -6.96
CA VAL A 11 9.89 -16.94 -6.06
C VAL A 11 10.97 -17.93 -6.47
N SER A 12 11.76 -18.40 -5.52
CA SER A 12 12.83 -19.38 -5.75
C SER A 12 12.66 -20.57 -4.81
N PRO A 13 12.63 -21.81 -5.32
CA PRO A 13 12.57 -22.98 -4.47
C PRO A 13 13.90 -23.18 -3.73
N ILE A 14 13.81 -23.64 -2.49
CA ILE A 14 14.96 -23.96 -1.64
C ILE A 14 15.00 -25.48 -1.49
N HIS A 15 16.13 -26.08 -1.86
CA HIS A 15 16.33 -27.53 -1.68
C HIS A 15 17.44 -27.78 -0.65
N VAL A 16 17.26 -28.79 0.19
CA VAL A 16 18.23 -29.31 1.16
C VAL A 16 18.36 -30.81 0.90
N ASP A 17 19.56 -31.30 0.63
CA ASP A 17 19.84 -32.72 0.31
C ASP A 17 18.95 -33.33 -0.80
N GLY A 18 18.53 -32.50 -1.77
CA GLY A 18 17.66 -32.91 -2.88
C GLY A 18 16.17 -32.85 -2.57
N GLU A 19 15.77 -32.57 -1.33
CA GLU A 19 14.37 -32.39 -0.93
C GLU A 19 13.96 -30.91 -0.96
N LEU A 20 12.71 -30.63 -1.35
CA LEU A 20 12.16 -29.27 -1.31
C LEU A 20 11.90 -28.85 0.15
N ALA A 21 12.70 -27.89 0.63
CA ALA A 21 12.60 -27.36 1.99
C ALA A 21 11.66 -26.14 2.10
N GLY A 22 11.35 -25.46 0.99
CA GLY A 22 10.47 -24.30 0.97
C GLY A 22 10.76 -23.34 -0.17
N TYR A 23 10.41 -22.06 0.02
CA TYR A 23 10.59 -21.01 -0.98
C TYR A 23 11.16 -19.74 -0.36
N ALA A 24 12.07 -19.09 -1.08
CA ALA A 24 12.40 -17.68 -0.86
C ALA A 24 11.58 -16.84 -1.82
N ALA A 25 10.89 -15.82 -1.31
CA ALA A 25 10.13 -14.89 -2.12
C ALA A 25 10.56 -13.46 -1.83
N SER A 26 10.76 -12.67 -2.89
CA SER A 26 10.97 -11.23 -2.81
C SER A 26 9.97 -10.53 -3.70
N ARG A 27 9.37 -9.47 -3.16
CA ARG A 27 8.51 -8.55 -3.90
C ARG A 27 9.14 -7.17 -3.80
N ALA A 28 9.30 -6.51 -4.94
CA ALA A 28 9.80 -5.15 -5.01
C ALA A 28 8.88 -4.34 -5.90
N HIS A 29 8.66 -3.07 -5.52
CA HIS A 29 8.01 -2.11 -6.38
C HIS A 29 9.03 -1.63 -7.41
N HIS A 30 8.77 -1.89 -8.69
CA HIS A 30 9.54 -1.35 -9.79
C HIS A 30 8.97 0.01 -10.12
N ALA A 31 9.82 1.03 -10.22
CA ALA A 31 9.37 2.39 -10.50
C ALA A 31 8.59 2.53 -11.82
N ASP A 32 8.61 1.52 -12.68
CA ASP A 32 7.91 1.49 -13.97
C ASP A 32 7.80 0.05 -14.46
N VAL A 33 6.67 -0.32 -15.03
CA VAL A 33 6.47 -1.64 -15.66
C VAL A 33 5.87 -1.53 -17.06
N GLY A 34 6.08 -0.40 -17.75
CA GLY A 34 5.64 -0.20 -19.14
C GLY A 34 4.19 0.23 -19.31
N GLY A 35 3.59 0.83 -18.28
CA GLY A 35 2.25 1.44 -18.36
C GLY A 35 2.23 2.64 -19.29
N ARG A 36 1.05 3.20 -19.58
CA ARG A 36 0.91 4.33 -20.53
C ARG A 36 1.68 5.58 -20.10
N ILE A 37 1.80 5.84 -18.80
CA ILE A 37 2.53 6.99 -18.23
C ILE A 37 3.74 6.57 -17.38
N PRO A 38 4.76 7.43 -17.23
CA PRO A 38 5.89 7.18 -16.32
C PRO A 38 5.39 6.84 -14.92
N GLY A 39 5.92 5.77 -14.34
CA GLY A 39 5.52 5.31 -13.01
C GLY A 39 4.64 4.08 -13.05
N SER A 40 3.99 3.81 -14.20
CA SER A 40 2.94 2.78 -14.29
C SER A 40 1.77 3.00 -13.31
N MET A 41 1.54 4.25 -12.90
CA MET A 41 0.45 4.66 -11.99
C MET A 41 -0.50 5.67 -12.66
N PRO A 42 -1.12 5.35 -13.84
CA PRO A 42 -2.10 6.24 -14.46
C PRO A 42 -3.28 6.48 -13.52
N ALA A 43 -3.65 7.75 -13.32
CA ALA A 43 -4.78 8.13 -12.48
C ALA A 43 -6.14 7.80 -13.12
N ASP A 44 -6.16 7.50 -14.42
CA ASP A 44 -7.32 7.35 -15.29
C ASP A 44 -7.34 6.00 -16.03
N SER A 45 -6.65 4.96 -15.53
CA SER A 45 -6.69 3.64 -16.19
C SER A 45 -8.03 2.94 -16.00
N HIS A 46 -8.45 2.22 -17.05
CA HIS A 46 -9.65 1.38 -17.05
C HIS A 46 -9.33 -0.12 -17.10
N THR A 47 -8.23 -0.48 -17.76
CA THR A 47 -7.79 -1.87 -17.90
C THR A 47 -6.34 -2.09 -17.44
N LEU A 48 -6.00 -3.33 -17.08
CA LEU A 48 -4.63 -3.71 -16.68
C LEU A 48 -3.58 -3.37 -17.73
N ASP A 49 -3.91 -3.51 -19.02
CA ASP A 49 -2.96 -3.25 -20.11
C ASP A 49 -2.54 -1.77 -20.20
N GLU A 50 -3.34 -0.85 -19.64
CA GLU A 50 -2.98 0.56 -19.53
C GLU A 50 -1.98 0.83 -18.39
N GLU A 51 -1.92 -0.05 -17.40
CA GLU A 51 -1.05 0.05 -16.22
C GLU A 51 0.35 -0.56 -16.46
N GLY A 52 0.47 -1.45 -17.45
CA GLY A 52 1.73 -1.91 -17.98
C GLY A 52 1.75 -3.38 -18.37
N VAL A 53 2.95 -3.96 -18.32
CA VAL A 53 3.17 -5.34 -18.74
C VAL A 53 2.60 -6.30 -17.70
N VAL A 54 1.54 -7.02 -18.08
CA VAL A 54 1.05 -8.16 -17.31
C VAL A 54 2.03 -9.33 -17.44
N ILE A 55 2.61 -9.75 -16.31
CA ILE A 55 3.58 -10.84 -16.24
C ILE A 55 2.88 -12.07 -15.65
N GLU A 56 2.54 -13.03 -16.51
CA GLU A 56 2.07 -14.33 -16.07
C GLU A 56 3.16 -15.09 -15.29
N PRO A 57 2.80 -16.07 -14.43
CA PRO A 57 3.78 -16.92 -13.75
C PRO A 57 4.77 -17.55 -14.73
N THR A 58 5.98 -17.00 -14.78
CA THR A 58 6.99 -17.34 -15.78
C THR A 58 8.28 -17.80 -15.12
N ARG A 59 8.87 -18.88 -15.64
CA ARG A 59 10.14 -19.41 -15.14
C ARG A 59 11.32 -18.59 -15.68
N LEU A 60 11.94 -17.78 -14.82
CA LEU A 60 13.08 -16.93 -15.19
C LEU A 60 14.44 -17.65 -15.11
N VAL A 61 14.56 -18.69 -14.29
CA VAL A 61 15.82 -19.43 -14.07
C VAL A 61 15.58 -20.93 -14.25
N LEU A 62 16.39 -21.57 -15.10
CA LEU A 62 16.33 -22.99 -15.42
C LEU A 62 17.69 -23.64 -15.13
N ALA A 63 17.72 -24.64 -14.26
CA ALA A 63 18.96 -25.34 -13.86
C ALA A 63 20.10 -24.41 -13.39
N GLY A 64 19.77 -23.31 -12.71
CA GLY A 64 20.72 -22.31 -12.23
C GLY A 64 21.08 -21.22 -13.26
N GLU A 65 20.72 -21.43 -14.53
CA GLU A 65 20.96 -20.49 -15.61
C GLU A 65 19.81 -19.49 -15.75
N LEU A 66 20.18 -18.21 -15.79
CA LEU A 66 19.24 -17.11 -16.01
C LEU A 66 18.86 -17.05 -17.49
N ASP A 67 17.56 -17.06 -17.78
CA ASP A 67 17.05 -16.82 -19.12
C ASP A 67 17.19 -15.32 -19.46
N ARG A 68 18.33 -14.98 -20.08
CA ARG A 68 18.66 -13.60 -20.46
C ARG A 68 17.77 -13.08 -21.57
N GLU A 69 17.33 -13.94 -22.48
CA GLU A 69 16.47 -13.53 -23.60
C GLU A 69 15.07 -13.17 -23.11
N LEU A 70 14.51 -13.98 -22.22
CA LEU A 70 13.27 -13.67 -21.53
C LEU A 70 13.38 -12.38 -20.72
N LEU A 71 14.45 -12.22 -19.94
CA LEU A 71 14.69 -11.03 -19.14
C LEU A 71 14.77 -9.76 -20.00
N ASP A 72 15.55 -9.82 -21.08
CA ASP A 72 15.73 -8.69 -21.99
C ASP A 72 14.44 -8.37 -22.76
N SER A 73 13.71 -9.39 -23.23
CA SER A 73 12.44 -9.17 -23.94
C SER A 73 11.35 -8.60 -23.02
N LEU A 74 11.30 -9.03 -21.76
CA LEU A 74 10.41 -8.46 -20.76
C LEU A 74 10.74 -7.00 -20.48
N THR A 75 11.98 -6.72 -20.12
CA THR A 75 12.39 -5.38 -19.66
C THR A 75 12.41 -4.34 -20.79
N LYS A 76 12.60 -4.75 -22.05
CA LYS A 76 12.47 -3.86 -23.23
C LYS A 76 11.06 -3.28 -23.42
N ARG A 77 10.04 -3.90 -22.83
CA ARG A 77 8.66 -3.38 -22.84
C ARG A 77 8.39 -2.39 -21.71
N MET A 78 9.37 -2.12 -20.86
CA MET A 78 9.28 -1.23 -19.70
C MET A 78 10.22 -0.03 -19.88
N ARG A 79 9.91 1.11 -19.23
CA ARG A 79 10.85 2.23 -19.21
C ARG A 79 12.08 1.88 -18.37
N GLY A 80 13.22 2.46 -18.74
CA GLY A 80 14.48 2.23 -18.03
C GLY A 80 14.91 0.74 -17.97
N PRO A 81 14.99 0.01 -19.11
CA PRO A 81 15.22 -1.43 -19.13
C PRO A 81 16.48 -1.87 -18.35
N ARG A 82 17.55 -1.06 -18.37
CA ARG A 82 18.76 -1.33 -17.60
C ARG A 82 18.51 -1.36 -16.09
N GLN A 83 17.68 -0.45 -15.59
CA GLN A 83 17.30 -0.39 -14.19
C GLN A 83 16.41 -1.60 -13.83
N ARG A 84 15.43 -1.93 -14.67
CA ARG A 84 14.57 -3.13 -14.47
C ARG A 84 15.35 -4.43 -14.42
N VAL A 85 16.37 -4.59 -15.26
CA VAL A 85 17.31 -5.73 -15.19
C VAL A 85 18.07 -5.73 -13.86
N ALA A 86 18.51 -4.56 -13.37
CA ALA A 86 19.20 -4.46 -12.08
C ALA A 86 18.27 -4.81 -10.91
N ASP A 87 17.03 -4.32 -10.93
CA ASP A 87 15.98 -4.59 -9.93
C ASP A 87 15.69 -6.10 -9.83
N LEU A 88 15.47 -6.77 -10.97
CA LEU A 88 15.25 -8.23 -11.01
C LEU A 88 16.48 -9.02 -10.54
N ARG A 89 17.70 -8.57 -10.87
CA ARG A 89 18.94 -9.19 -10.36
C ARG A 89 19.08 -9.02 -8.85
N ALA A 90 18.71 -7.87 -8.30
CA ALA A 90 18.72 -7.62 -6.87
C ALA A 90 17.74 -8.56 -6.14
N GLN A 91 16.52 -8.72 -6.67
CA GLN A 91 15.54 -9.68 -6.15
C GLN A 91 16.05 -11.14 -6.21
N LEU A 92 16.68 -11.55 -7.31
CA LEU A 92 17.32 -12.87 -7.40
C LEU A 92 18.42 -13.06 -6.36
N ALA A 93 19.25 -12.04 -6.13
CA ALA A 93 20.28 -12.07 -5.10
C ALA A 93 19.69 -12.18 -3.69
N ALA A 94 18.61 -11.44 -3.40
CA ALA A 94 17.88 -11.54 -2.14
C ALA A 94 17.33 -12.95 -1.89
N ASN A 95 16.70 -13.56 -2.91
CA ASN A 95 16.19 -14.93 -2.81
C ASN A 95 17.33 -15.95 -2.58
N ARG A 96 18.47 -15.80 -3.27
CA ARG A 96 19.65 -16.65 -3.06
C ARG A 96 20.19 -16.53 -1.64
N ALA A 97 20.25 -15.31 -1.09
CA ALA A 97 20.66 -15.10 0.29
C ALA A 97 19.70 -15.77 1.28
N GLY A 98 18.38 -15.63 1.08
CA GLY A 98 17.37 -16.31 1.89
C GLY A 98 17.50 -17.83 1.83
N ALA A 99 17.66 -18.40 0.63
CA ALA A 99 17.87 -19.83 0.43
C ALA A 99 19.12 -20.33 1.17
N ALA A 100 20.25 -19.63 1.04
CA ALA A 100 21.50 -19.99 1.72
C ALA A 100 21.35 -20.00 3.25
N ARG A 101 20.56 -19.08 3.82
CA ARG A 101 20.31 -19.05 5.27
C ARG A 101 19.45 -20.21 5.76
N VAL A 102 18.45 -20.61 4.99
CA VAL A 102 17.61 -21.78 5.30
C VAL A 102 18.42 -23.07 5.21
N VAL A 103 19.23 -23.23 4.16
CA VAL A 103 20.16 -24.37 4.04
C VAL A 103 21.10 -24.44 5.24
N ALA A 104 21.74 -23.32 5.60
CA ALA A 104 22.65 -23.27 6.74
C ALA A 104 21.95 -23.56 8.09
N LEU A 105 20.66 -23.25 8.23
CA LEU A 105 19.87 -23.64 9.40
C LEU A 105 19.62 -25.15 9.43
N ALA A 106 19.24 -25.73 8.28
CA ALA A 106 19.01 -27.16 8.15
C ALA A 106 20.29 -27.98 8.35
N GLU A 107 21.45 -27.51 7.88
CA GLU A 107 22.75 -28.16 8.13
C GLU A 107 23.11 -28.21 9.63
N ARG A 108 22.77 -27.16 10.39
CA ARG A 108 23.09 -27.08 11.83
C ARG A 108 22.11 -27.85 12.72
N HIS A 109 20.83 -27.87 12.34
CA HIS A 109 19.76 -28.34 13.23
C HIS A 109 18.95 -29.50 12.67
N GLY A 110 19.18 -29.91 11.42
CA GLY A 110 18.34 -30.86 10.69
C GLY A 110 17.11 -30.20 10.09
N LEU A 111 16.74 -30.60 8.86
CA LEU A 111 15.58 -30.06 8.15
C LEU A 111 14.26 -30.29 8.90
N GLY A 112 14.10 -31.46 9.55
CA GLY A 112 12.92 -31.76 10.36
C GLY A 112 12.68 -30.74 11.47
N THR A 113 13.72 -30.42 12.24
CA THR A 113 13.65 -29.43 13.32
C THR A 113 13.36 -28.02 12.80
N VAL A 114 13.92 -27.64 11.65
CA VAL A 114 13.62 -26.35 11.01
C VAL A 114 12.14 -26.27 10.61
N ASN A 115 11.60 -27.33 10.01
CA ASN A 115 10.18 -27.40 9.62
C ASN A 115 9.25 -27.36 10.84
N GLU A 116 9.58 -28.08 11.91
CA GLU A 116 8.86 -28.02 13.18
C GLU A 116 8.86 -26.61 13.77
N ALA A 117 10.00 -25.91 13.74
CA ALA A 117 10.12 -24.54 14.23
C ALA A 117 9.30 -23.54 13.39
N MET A 118 9.27 -23.70 12.06
CA MET A 118 8.42 -22.89 11.18
C MET A 118 6.93 -23.12 11.48
N THR A 119 6.50 -24.37 11.64
CA THR A 119 5.12 -24.71 12.05
C THR A 119 4.79 -24.12 13.43
N ALA A 120 5.68 -24.27 14.40
CA ALA A 120 5.50 -23.71 15.74
C ALA A 120 5.37 -22.17 15.72
N THR A 121 6.06 -21.50 14.79
CA THR A 121 5.93 -20.05 14.60
C THR A 121 4.55 -19.67 14.08
N LEU A 122 4.01 -20.41 13.11
CA LEU A 122 2.64 -20.21 12.60
C LEU A 122 1.62 -20.42 13.72
N ASP A 123 1.72 -21.52 14.46
CA ASP A 123 0.77 -21.84 15.53
C ASP A 123 0.87 -20.83 16.69
N TYR A 124 2.08 -20.32 16.97
CA TYR A 124 2.28 -19.27 17.96
C TYR A 124 1.60 -17.96 17.55
N ALA A 125 1.77 -17.54 16.30
CA ALA A 125 1.14 -16.34 15.78
C ALA A 125 -0.40 -16.46 15.79
N GLU A 126 -0.93 -17.64 15.45
CA GLU A 126 -2.35 -17.93 15.56
C GLU A 126 -2.86 -17.75 16.99
N ARG A 127 -2.21 -18.39 17.98
CA ARG A 127 -2.61 -18.29 19.39
C ARG A 127 -2.61 -16.85 19.91
N ARG A 128 -1.57 -16.08 19.56
CA ARG A 128 -1.47 -14.67 19.99
C ARG A 128 -2.56 -13.81 19.34
N THR A 129 -2.84 -14.03 18.05
CA THR A 129 -3.91 -13.29 17.37
C THR A 129 -5.28 -13.64 17.92
N ARG A 130 -5.57 -14.93 18.17
CA ARG A 130 -6.81 -15.39 18.80
C ARG A 130 -7.04 -14.74 20.17
N ALA A 131 -6.00 -14.72 21.01
CA ALA A 131 -6.07 -14.06 22.31
C ALA A 131 -6.40 -12.56 22.18
N ALA A 132 -5.74 -11.85 21.27
CA ALA A 132 -6.00 -10.44 21.03
C ALA A 132 -7.41 -10.17 20.44
N ILE A 133 -7.91 -11.04 19.55
CA ILE A 133 -9.27 -10.93 19.02
C ILE A 133 -10.30 -11.08 20.15
N ALA A 134 -10.09 -12.01 21.09
CA ALA A 134 -11.00 -12.20 22.22
C ALA A 134 -11.09 -10.96 23.13
N GLU A 135 -10.01 -10.18 23.25
CA GLU A 135 -9.99 -8.93 24.01
C GLU A 135 -10.82 -7.81 23.36
N LEU A 136 -11.09 -7.88 22.05
CA LEU A 136 -11.95 -6.92 21.36
C LEU A 136 -13.42 -7.07 21.77
N GLY A 137 -13.81 -8.23 22.30
CA GLY A 137 -15.15 -8.55 22.78
C GLY A 137 -16.14 -8.96 21.68
N ASP A 138 -17.00 -9.91 22.02
CA ASP A 138 -18.03 -10.45 21.12
C ASP A 138 -19.00 -9.38 20.62
N GLY A 139 -19.48 -9.58 19.39
CA GLY A 139 -20.57 -8.80 18.82
C GLY A 139 -20.31 -8.33 17.40
N GLU A 140 -21.33 -7.67 16.85
CA GLU A 140 -21.32 -7.10 15.50
C GLU A 140 -21.09 -5.59 15.55
N ARG A 141 -20.22 -5.12 14.66
CA ARG A 141 -19.86 -3.72 14.46
C ARG A 141 -19.98 -3.39 12.98
N GLN A 142 -20.29 -2.13 12.67
CA GLN A 142 -20.44 -1.68 11.29
C GLN A 142 -19.66 -0.40 11.07
N ALA A 143 -19.06 -0.29 9.89
CA ALA A 143 -18.45 0.93 9.40
C ALA A 143 -18.83 1.15 7.94
N ARG A 144 -18.91 2.42 7.57
CA ARG A 144 -19.11 2.87 6.19
C ARG A 144 -18.16 4.00 5.90
N ASP A 145 -17.66 4.02 4.68
CA ASP A 145 -16.83 5.10 4.18
C ASP A 145 -16.90 5.10 2.65
N VAL A 146 -16.25 6.05 2.01
CA VAL A 146 -16.30 6.21 0.55
C VAL A 146 -14.91 6.38 -0.05
N LEU A 147 -14.78 5.98 -1.32
CA LEU A 147 -13.67 6.39 -2.17
C LEU A 147 -14.09 7.51 -3.12
N GLU A 148 -13.20 8.48 -3.30
CA GLU A 148 -13.46 9.68 -4.08
C GLU A 148 -13.17 9.46 -5.57
N ALA A 149 -14.05 8.76 -6.30
CA ALA A 149 -13.94 8.65 -7.75
C ALA A 149 -14.29 9.98 -8.45
N PRO A 150 -13.84 10.21 -9.70
CA PRO A 150 -14.18 11.42 -10.45
C PRO A 150 -15.68 11.61 -10.70
N GLU A 151 -16.41 10.51 -10.90
CA GLU A 151 -17.83 10.48 -11.28
C GLU A 151 -18.77 10.54 -10.07
N GLY A 152 -18.24 10.33 -8.87
CA GLY A 152 -18.99 10.27 -7.63
C GLY A 152 -18.27 9.48 -6.55
N ASP A 153 -18.86 9.39 -5.37
CA ASP A 153 -18.32 8.60 -4.29
C ASP A 153 -18.71 7.13 -4.45
N LEU A 154 -17.75 6.22 -4.24
CA LEU A 154 -17.98 4.77 -4.23
C LEU A 154 -18.13 4.30 -2.78
N GLU A 155 -19.30 3.80 -2.42
CA GLU A 155 -19.57 3.35 -1.04
C GLU A 155 -18.87 2.04 -0.71
N LEU A 156 -18.24 1.98 0.45
CA LEU A 156 -17.71 0.77 1.05
C LEU A 156 -18.38 0.51 2.40
N VAL A 157 -18.76 -0.74 2.62
CA VAL A 157 -19.48 -1.17 3.81
C VAL A 157 -18.72 -2.33 4.43
N LEU A 158 -18.53 -2.27 5.75
CA LEU A 158 -17.98 -3.36 6.54
C LEU A 158 -18.94 -3.74 7.64
N LYS A 159 -19.20 -5.05 7.78
CA LYS A 159 -19.74 -5.67 8.98
C LYS A 159 -18.64 -6.54 9.61
N ALA A 160 -18.17 -6.15 10.78
CA ALA A 160 -17.17 -6.88 11.54
C ALA A 160 -17.86 -7.64 12.67
N ARG A 161 -17.69 -8.97 12.71
CA ARG A 161 -18.23 -9.84 13.76
C ARG A 161 -17.10 -10.50 14.52
N VAL A 162 -17.12 -10.40 15.84
CA VAL A 162 -16.21 -11.14 16.73
C VAL A 162 -17.03 -12.19 17.49
N GLU A 163 -16.55 -13.43 17.47
CA GLU A 163 -17.17 -14.58 18.14
C GLU A 163 -16.10 -15.40 18.88
N GLY A 164 -15.96 -15.18 20.18
CA GLY A 164 -14.90 -15.77 20.99
C GLY A 164 -13.53 -15.26 20.54
N ASP A 165 -12.78 -16.11 19.84
CA ASP A 165 -11.41 -15.83 19.39
C ASP A 165 -11.25 -15.74 17.86
N SER A 166 -12.37 -15.67 17.14
CA SER A 166 -12.41 -15.49 15.69
C SER A 166 -13.07 -14.18 15.28
N MET A 167 -12.72 -13.70 14.08
CA MET A 167 -13.24 -12.48 13.49
C MET A 167 -13.66 -12.72 12.05
N THR A 168 -14.87 -12.27 11.68
CA THR A 168 -15.33 -12.21 10.30
C THR A 168 -15.45 -10.75 9.87
N LEU A 169 -14.84 -10.40 8.73
CA LEU A 169 -14.92 -9.09 8.09
C LEU A 169 -15.69 -9.23 6.77
N ASP A 170 -16.96 -8.84 6.78
CA ASP A 170 -17.87 -8.96 5.64
C ASP A 170 -18.08 -7.62 4.93
N PHE A 171 -17.65 -7.56 3.67
CA PHE A 171 -17.76 -6.40 2.79
C PHE A 171 -18.96 -6.47 1.85
N THR A 172 -19.88 -7.42 2.04
CA THR A 172 -21.12 -7.51 1.26
C THR A 172 -21.92 -6.21 1.37
N GLY A 173 -22.26 -5.63 0.21
CA GLY A 173 -22.92 -4.34 0.09
C GLY A 173 -22.00 -3.16 -0.21
N SER A 174 -20.68 -3.39 -0.28
CA SER A 174 -19.74 -2.44 -0.91
C SER A 174 -20.01 -2.32 -2.42
N ALA A 175 -19.58 -1.21 -3.01
CA ALA A 175 -19.74 -0.91 -4.43
C ALA A 175 -19.29 -2.07 -5.33
N ASP A 176 -20.01 -2.23 -6.45
CA ASP A 176 -19.60 -3.11 -7.54
C ASP A 176 -18.23 -2.68 -8.10
N GLN A 177 -17.61 -3.55 -8.90
CA GLN A 177 -16.40 -3.23 -9.63
C GLN A 177 -16.57 -1.91 -10.40
N HIS A 178 -15.61 -1.00 -10.24
CA HIS A 178 -15.60 0.30 -10.87
C HIS A 178 -14.94 0.22 -12.26
N ASP A 179 -15.35 1.10 -13.18
CA ASP A 179 -14.79 1.13 -14.55
C ASP A 179 -13.39 1.76 -14.61
N GLY A 180 -12.94 2.44 -13.54
CA GLY A 180 -11.59 2.98 -13.38
C GLY A 180 -10.67 2.09 -12.54
N ASN A 181 -9.62 2.67 -11.94
CA ASN A 181 -8.51 1.92 -11.34
C ASN A 181 -8.55 1.69 -9.82
N LEU A 182 -9.64 2.11 -9.15
CA LEU A 182 -9.82 1.95 -7.70
C LEU A 182 -10.14 0.51 -7.27
N ASN A 183 -10.17 -0.43 -8.22
CA ASN A 183 -10.46 -1.83 -7.92
C ASN A 183 -9.30 -2.52 -7.20
N CYS A 184 -9.62 -3.43 -6.29
CA CYS A 184 -8.66 -4.30 -5.63
C CYS A 184 -8.78 -5.75 -6.15
N PRO A 185 -7.66 -6.41 -6.47
CA PRO A 185 -7.59 -7.85 -6.38
C PRO A 185 -7.85 -8.26 -4.93
N LEU A 186 -8.50 -9.40 -4.69
CA LEU A 186 -8.81 -9.88 -3.34
C LEU A 186 -7.59 -9.91 -2.41
N ALA A 187 -6.40 -10.19 -2.94
CA ALA A 187 -5.16 -10.22 -2.16
C ALA A 187 -4.84 -8.86 -1.48
N VAL A 188 -5.17 -7.74 -2.11
CA VAL A 188 -5.00 -6.39 -1.54
C VAL A 188 -5.98 -6.19 -0.39
N THR A 189 -7.25 -6.54 -0.59
CA THR A 189 -8.29 -6.47 0.45
C THR A 189 -7.92 -7.30 1.67
N LEU A 190 -7.50 -8.54 1.47
CA LEU A 190 -7.02 -9.41 2.56
C LEU A 190 -5.85 -8.77 3.30
N SER A 191 -4.85 -8.24 2.58
CA SER A 191 -3.68 -7.61 3.19
C SER A 191 -4.05 -6.40 4.05
N ALA A 192 -4.96 -5.55 3.58
CA ALA A 192 -5.44 -4.38 4.32
C ALA A 192 -6.20 -4.77 5.59
N CYS A 193 -7.06 -5.80 5.50
CA CYS A 193 -7.75 -6.36 6.67
C CYS A 193 -6.75 -6.91 7.70
N TYR A 194 -5.77 -7.71 7.25
CA TYR A 194 -4.78 -8.30 8.14
C TYR A 194 -3.89 -7.25 8.81
N PHE A 195 -3.54 -6.18 8.10
CA PHE A 195 -2.88 -5.04 8.71
C PHE A 195 -3.73 -4.42 9.82
N ALA A 196 -5.00 -4.12 9.53
CA ALA A 196 -5.87 -3.47 10.51
C ALA A 196 -6.11 -4.36 11.74
N VAL A 197 -6.29 -5.66 11.55
CA VAL A 197 -6.38 -6.62 12.67
C VAL A 197 -5.10 -6.59 13.49
N ARG A 198 -3.91 -6.54 12.88
CA ARG A 198 -2.64 -6.43 13.64
C ARG A 198 -2.52 -5.11 14.41
N VAL A 199 -3.08 -4.02 13.91
CA VAL A 199 -3.12 -2.73 14.63
C VAL A 199 -4.08 -2.79 15.82
N LEU A 200 -5.21 -3.48 15.67
CA LEU A 200 -6.18 -3.68 16.74
C LEU A 200 -5.71 -4.72 17.77
N ALA A 201 -4.87 -5.64 17.32
CA ALA A 201 -4.28 -6.70 18.10
C ALA A 201 -2.87 -6.32 18.57
N ASP A 202 -2.11 -7.35 18.91
CA ASP A 202 -0.77 -7.26 19.46
C ASP A 202 0.29 -7.04 18.35
N PRO A 203 1.07 -5.93 18.41
CA PRO A 203 2.04 -5.59 17.37
C PRO A 203 3.23 -6.56 17.29
N ASP A 204 3.51 -7.32 18.36
CA ASP A 204 4.63 -8.26 18.44
C ASP A 204 4.30 -9.64 17.85
N VAL A 205 3.07 -9.85 17.36
CA VAL A 205 2.68 -11.08 16.68
C VAL A 205 3.54 -11.28 15.43
N PRO A 206 4.18 -12.46 15.24
CA PRO A 206 4.94 -12.74 14.03
C PRO A 206 4.07 -12.56 12.77
N PRO A 207 4.51 -11.74 11.79
CA PRO A 207 3.72 -11.44 10.60
C PRO A 207 3.76 -12.61 9.61
N CYS A 208 2.99 -13.65 9.89
CA CYS A 208 2.97 -14.90 9.13
C CYS A 208 1.53 -15.41 8.96
N ALA A 209 1.34 -16.37 8.05
CA ALA A 209 0.01 -16.88 7.71
C ALA A 209 -0.78 -17.45 8.90
N GLY A 210 -0.09 -17.87 9.96
CA GLY A 210 -0.72 -18.30 11.21
C GLY A 210 -1.55 -17.20 11.88
N ALA A 211 -1.06 -15.96 11.86
CA ALA A 211 -1.76 -14.80 12.41
C ALA A 211 -3.11 -14.53 11.74
N TYR A 212 -3.33 -15.05 10.52
CA TYR A 212 -4.53 -14.77 9.74
C TYR A 212 -5.56 -15.90 9.79
N ARG A 213 -5.19 -17.08 10.33
CA ARG A 213 -6.09 -18.23 10.50
C ARG A 213 -7.39 -17.93 11.28
N PRO A 214 -7.42 -17.05 12.31
CA PRO A 214 -8.66 -16.72 13.00
C PRO A 214 -9.49 -15.63 12.32
N VAL A 215 -9.05 -15.10 11.16
CA VAL A 215 -9.69 -13.99 10.46
C VAL A 215 -10.27 -14.48 9.14
N GLU A 216 -11.60 -14.43 9.03
CA GLU A 216 -12.32 -14.65 7.78
C GLU A 216 -12.63 -13.30 7.12
N VAL A 217 -12.42 -13.19 5.81
CA VAL A 217 -12.74 -11.99 5.04
C VAL A 217 -13.65 -12.38 3.89
N LEU A 218 -14.81 -11.73 3.80
CA LEU A 218 -15.82 -11.97 2.77
C LEU A 218 -15.91 -10.74 1.87
N ALA A 219 -15.59 -10.92 0.59
CA ALA A 219 -15.75 -9.90 -0.45
C ALA A 219 -16.31 -10.58 -1.71
N PRO A 220 -17.56 -10.28 -2.12
CA PRO A 220 -18.16 -10.89 -3.30
C PRO A 220 -17.32 -10.67 -4.56
N GLU A 221 -17.08 -11.72 -5.34
CA GLU A 221 -16.35 -11.60 -6.60
C GLU A 221 -17.08 -10.66 -7.57
N GLY A 222 -16.35 -9.72 -8.16
CA GLY A 222 -16.90 -8.66 -9.02
C GLY A 222 -17.32 -7.40 -8.27
N CYS A 223 -17.06 -7.29 -6.96
CA CYS A 223 -17.13 -6.00 -6.25
C CYS A 223 -15.79 -5.25 -6.34
N LEU A 224 -15.79 -3.98 -5.92
CA LEU A 224 -14.60 -3.13 -5.88
C LEU A 224 -13.42 -3.76 -5.11
N LEU A 225 -13.72 -4.61 -4.12
CA LEU A 225 -12.75 -5.24 -3.22
C LEU A 225 -12.35 -6.67 -3.63
N ASN A 226 -12.91 -7.19 -4.73
CA ASN A 226 -12.58 -8.50 -5.29
C ASN A 226 -12.85 -8.49 -6.80
N ALA A 227 -12.11 -7.62 -7.49
CA ALA A 227 -12.33 -7.36 -8.90
C ALA A 227 -11.85 -8.49 -9.81
N ARG A 228 -12.49 -8.60 -10.97
CA ARG A 228 -12.18 -9.57 -12.01
C ARG A 228 -11.23 -8.96 -13.03
N PRO A 229 -10.27 -9.74 -13.57
CA PRO A 229 -9.51 -9.31 -14.73
C PRO A 229 -10.46 -9.05 -15.92
N PRO A 230 -10.17 -8.07 -16.80
CA PRO A 230 -8.93 -7.28 -16.89
C PRO A 230 -9.03 -5.87 -16.27
N ALA A 231 -9.88 -5.64 -15.27
CA ALA A 231 -10.07 -4.31 -14.67
C ALA A 231 -8.75 -3.71 -14.15
N ALA A 232 -8.57 -2.40 -14.33
CA ALA A 232 -7.47 -1.64 -13.74
C ALA A 232 -7.50 -1.70 -12.21
N VAL A 233 -6.34 -1.83 -11.57
CA VAL A 233 -6.22 -2.06 -10.11
C VAL A 233 -5.15 -1.23 -9.42
N VAL A 234 -4.41 -0.39 -10.14
CA VAL A 234 -3.22 0.27 -9.59
C VAL A 234 -3.55 1.19 -8.40
N ALA A 235 -4.67 1.91 -8.47
CA ALA A 235 -5.13 2.75 -7.36
C ALA A 235 -5.70 1.92 -6.20
N GLY A 236 -6.16 0.69 -6.48
CA GLY A 236 -6.66 -0.22 -5.44
C GLY A 236 -5.60 -0.56 -4.39
N ASN A 237 -4.36 -0.81 -4.83
CA ASN A 237 -3.25 -1.11 -3.92
C ASN A 237 -2.90 0.07 -3.00
N VAL A 238 -3.19 1.31 -3.40
CA VAL A 238 -2.75 2.51 -2.68
C VAL A 238 -3.88 3.19 -1.91
N GLU A 239 -4.99 3.48 -2.56
CA GLU A 239 -6.11 4.24 -1.99
C GLU A 239 -7.20 3.33 -1.42
N THR A 240 -7.65 2.33 -2.17
CA THR A 240 -8.71 1.41 -1.72
C THR A 240 -8.24 0.54 -0.55
N SER A 241 -7.00 0.06 -0.58
CA SER A 241 -6.38 -0.65 0.55
C SER A 241 -6.36 0.22 1.83
N SER A 242 -6.03 1.51 1.70
CA SER A 242 -6.04 2.46 2.82
C SER A 242 -7.44 2.59 3.38
N ARG A 243 -8.45 2.66 2.50
CA ARG A 243 -9.86 2.75 2.92
C ARG A 243 -10.38 1.47 3.58
N VAL A 244 -9.96 0.30 3.11
CA VAL A 244 -10.28 -0.99 3.74
C VAL A 244 -9.70 -1.07 5.15
N ALA A 245 -8.44 -0.67 5.33
CA ALA A 245 -7.84 -0.62 6.66
C ALA A 245 -8.58 0.36 7.59
N ASP A 246 -8.88 1.56 7.09
CA ASP A 246 -9.65 2.59 7.78
C ASP A 246 -11.04 2.08 8.23
N LEU A 247 -11.77 1.35 7.39
CA LEU A 247 -13.08 0.77 7.74
C LEU A 247 -12.98 -0.20 8.91
N VAL A 248 -11.98 -1.08 8.89
CA VAL A 248 -11.76 -2.02 9.99
C VAL A 248 -11.43 -1.26 11.26
N LEU A 249 -10.52 -0.28 11.22
CA LEU A 249 -10.18 0.53 12.39
C LEU A 249 -11.37 1.34 12.92
N ALA A 250 -12.17 1.92 12.03
CA ALA A 250 -13.37 2.69 12.37
C ALA A 250 -14.45 1.81 13.03
N ALA A 251 -14.64 0.57 12.57
CA ALA A 251 -15.59 -0.37 13.17
C ALA A 251 -15.26 -0.64 14.65
N PHE A 252 -14.00 -0.50 15.05
CA PHE A 252 -13.54 -0.61 16.44
C PHE A 252 -13.23 0.75 17.09
N GLY A 253 -13.83 1.83 16.59
CA GLY A 253 -13.85 3.14 17.25
C GLY A 253 -12.52 3.89 17.25
N ARG A 254 -11.60 3.60 16.32
CA ARG A 254 -10.34 4.34 16.18
C ARG A 254 -10.51 5.63 15.39
N ALA A 255 -9.79 6.68 15.78
CA ALA A 255 -9.65 7.86 14.93
C ALA A 255 -8.82 7.49 13.69
N LEU A 256 -9.13 8.08 12.55
CA LEU A 256 -8.49 7.72 11.29
C LEU A 256 -7.35 8.68 10.94
N GLY A 257 -6.30 8.14 10.33
CA GLY A 257 -5.20 8.95 9.81
C GLY A 257 -5.50 9.51 8.43
N GLN A 258 -4.46 9.96 7.72
CA GLN A 258 -4.59 10.60 6.42
C GLN A 258 -5.35 9.79 5.35
N GLY A 259 -5.50 8.47 5.50
CA GLY A 259 -6.37 7.63 4.65
C GLY A 259 -5.99 7.60 3.16
N THR A 260 -4.73 7.92 2.83
CA THR A 260 -4.19 8.01 1.46
C THR A 260 -2.68 7.80 1.49
N MET A 261 -2.10 7.29 0.40
CA MET A 261 -0.64 7.27 0.23
C MET A 261 -0.09 8.55 -0.40
N ASN A 262 -0.96 9.45 -0.86
CA ASN A 262 -0.62 10.63 -1.65
C ASN A 262 0.32 10.27 -2.80
N ASN A 263 -0.13 9.36 -3.66
CA ASN A 263 0.69 8.79 -4.71
C ASN A 263 1.06 9.87 -5.74
N LEU A 264 2.37 10.08 -5.94
CA LEU A 264 2.91 11.01 -6.93
C LEU A 264 3.87 10.26 -7.86
N THR A 265 3.60 10.34 -9.15
CA THR A 265 4.56 9.96 -10.19
C THR A 265 4.88 11.16 -11.06
N LEU A 266 6.17 11.32 -11.38
CA LEU A 266 6.70 12.34 -12.27
C LEU A 266 7.65 11.67 -13.25
N GLY A 267 7.66 12.08 -14.51
CA GLY A 267 8.64 11.52 -15.43
C GLY A 267 8.47 11.94 -16.87
N ASN A 268 9.37 11.43 -17.69
CA ASN A 268 9.34 11.52 -19.14
C ASN A 268 10.11 10.32 -19.72
N ASP A 269 10.50 10.36 -21.00
CA ASP A 269 11.23 9.28 -21.65
C ASP A 269 12.59 8.95 -21.00
N ARG A 270 13.15 9.86 -20.19
CA ARG A 270 14.50 9.73 -19.61
C ARG A 270 14.48 9.25 -18.17
N PHE A 271 13.45 9.59 -17.39
CA PHE A 271 13.39 9.27 -15.96
C PHE A 271 11.97 9.01 -15.50
N THR A 272 11.88 8.24 -14.41
CA THR A 272 10.64 8.02 -13.68
C THR A 272 10.93 8.22 -12.20
N TYR A 273 10.19 9.12 -11.57
CA TYR A 273 10.19 9.38 -10.14
C TYR A 273 8.85 8.95 -9.56
N TYR A 274 8.91 8.20 -8.46
CA TYR A 274 7.75 7.73 -7.72
C TYR A 274 7.92 8.07 -6.24
N GLU A 275 6.93 8.73 -5.66
CA GLU A 275 6.90 9.10 -4.25
C GLU A 275 5.51 8.81 -3.66
N THR A 276 5.50 8.21 -2.47
CA THR A 276 4.37 8.26 -1.56
C THR A 276 4.68 9.31 -0.51
N ILE A 277 3.71 10.15 -0.13
CA ILE A 277 3.94 11.25 0.80
C ILE A 277 3.15 10.99 2.09
N GLY A 278 3.87 11.01 3.23
CA GLY A 278 3.27 10.88 4.56
C GLY A 278 2.31 12.01 4.92
N GLY A 279 1.63 11.87 6.05
CA GLY A 279 0.67 12.85 6.55
C GLY A 279 0.42 12.68 8.05
N GLY A 280 -0.79 13.00 8.49
CA GLY A 280 -1.16 12.89 9.89
C GLY A 280 -1.69 11.50 10.26
N GLN A 281 -1.22 10.94 11.37
CA GLN A 281 -1.82 9.75 11.97
C GLN A 281 -3.04 10.13 12.82
N GLY A 282 -4.07 9.27 12.86
CA GLY A 282 -5.19 9.44 13.78
C GLY A 282 -4.73 9.29 15.23
N ALA A 283 -5.33 10.05 16.13
CA ALA A 283 -5.04 9.96 17.56
C ALA A 283 -5.41 8.59 18.15
N CYS A 284 -4.69 8.18 19.19
CA CYS A 284 -5.05 7.02 20.00
C CYS A 284 -5.83 7.47 21.25
N PRO A 285 -6.52 6.54 21.94
CA PRO A 285 -7.19 6.85 23.20
C PRO A 285 -6.28 7.35 24.32
N ASP A 286 -4.97 7.15 24.18
CA ASP A 286 -3.95 7.41 25.19
C ASP A 286 -2.78 8.29 24.68
N ALA A 287 -2.83 8.75 23.42
CA ALA A 287 -1.76 9.56 22.83
C ALA A 287 -2.19 10.36 21.59
N ASP A 288 -1.56 11.52 21.41
CA ASP A 288 -1.62 12.28 20.15
C ASP A 288 -1.10 11.45 18.98
N GLY A 289 -1.69 11.66 17.81
CA GLY A 289 -1.24 11.10 16.54
C GLY A 289 0.08 11.73 16.07
N PRO A 290 1.08 10.93 15.68
CA PRO A 290 2.29 11.43 15.01
C PRO A 290 2.02 12.26 13.74
N SER A 291 2.75 13.35 13.61
CA SER A 291 2.71 14.27 12.46
C SER A 291 3.75 13.90 11.40
N ALA A 292 3.41 14.11 10.13
CA ALA A 292 4.30 13.97 8.98
C ALA A 292 4.98 12.59 8.87
N VAL A 293 4.22 11.53 9.13
CA VAL A 293 4.67 10.14 9.04
C VAL A 293 3.92 9.37 7.97
N HIS A 294 4.50 8.26 7.52
CA HIS A 294 3.76 7.27 6.77
C HIS A 294 2.78 6.54 7.69
N VAL A 295 1.51 6.48 7.25
CA VAL A 295 0.40 5.90 8.02
C VAL A 295 -0.18 4.72 7.27
N ALA A 296 -0.53 3.68 8.02
CA ALA A 296 -1.24 2.49 7.57
C ALA A 296 -0.57 1.76 6.39
N MET A 297 -1.12 1.90 5.19
CA MET A 297 -0.70 1.16 4.00
C MET A 297 0.62 1.64 3.40
N SER A 298 1.21 2.71 3.93
CA SER A 298 2.51 3.25 3.48
C SER A 298 3.58 3.10 4.55
N ASN A 299 4.85 2.88 4.17
CA ASN A 299 5.95 2.64 5.10
C ASN A 299 7.35 2.98 4.51
N THR A 300 7.43 3.97 3.64
CA THR A 300 8.67 4.35 2.96
C THR A 300 9.45 5.41 3.74
N LEU A 301 10.76 5.50 3.49
CA LEU A 301 11.57 6.64 3.94
C LEU A 301 11.48 7.75 2.89
N ASN A 302 11.53 9.01 3.33
CA ASN A 302 11.57 10.13 2.41
C ASN A 302 12.86 10.13 1.59
N THR A 303 12.78 10.60 0.34
CA THR A 303 13.99 10.82 -0.48
C THR A 303 14.69 12.09 0.02
N PRO A 304 15.99 12.04 0.37
CA PRO A 304 16.74 13.25 0.73
C PRO A 304 16.69 14.27 -0.40
N ILE A 305 16.50 15.55 -0.07
CA ILE A 305 16.35 16.62 -1.07
C ILE A 305 17.55 16.68 -2.02
N GLU A 306 18.77 16.61 -1.48
CA GLU A 306 19.98 16.64 -2.30
C GLU A 306 20.03 15.46 -3.29
N ALA A 307 19.61 14.26 -2.88
CA ALA A 307 19.55 13.10 -3.77
C ALA A 307 18.48 13.27 -4.86
N LEU A 308 17.31 13.82 -4.50
CA LEU A 308 16.24 14.13 -5.44
C LEU A 308 16.71 15.11 -6.54
N GLU A 309 17.29 16.23 -6.13
CA GLU A 309 17.72 17.30 -7.06
C GLU A 309 18.96 16.93 -7.89
N LEU A 310 19.76 15.96 -7.41
CA LEU A 310 20.89 15.42 -8.17
C LEU A 310 20.44 14.46 -9.28
N GLU A 311 19.45 13.62 -9.00
CA GLU A 311 19.02 12.54 -9.89
C GLU A 311 17.95 13.00 -10.89
N PHE A 312 17.07 13.91 -10.49
CA PHE A 312 15.90 14.30 -11.26
C PHE A 312 15.91 15.79 -11.58
N PRO A 313 15.31 16.22 -12.71
CA PRO A 313 15.16 17.63 -13.07
C PRO A 313 14.02 18.27 -12.26
N LEU A 314 14.14 18.21 -10.94
CA LEU A 314 13.20 18.69 -9.95
C LEU A 314 13.94 19.59 -8.97
N ARG A 315 13.25 20.59 -8.43
CA ARG A 315 13.71 21.37 -7.29
C ARG A 315 12.67 21.33 -6.18
N ALA A 316 13.08 21.02 -4.96
CA ALA A 316 12.19 21.06 -3.80
C ALA A 316 12.02 22.51 -3.34
N ALA A 317 10.87 23.10 -3.66
CA ALA A 317 10.54 24.46 -3.25
C ALA A 317 10.11 24.53 -1.78
N GLU A 318 9.36 23.51 -1.31
CA GLU A 318 8.97 23.38 0.10
C GLU A 318 8.85 21.91 0.50
N TYR A 319 9.35 21.58 1.69
CA TYR A 319 9.04 20.33 2.37
C TYR A 319 8.93 20.58 3.87
N ALA A 320 7.69 20.62 4.39
CA ALA A 320 7.42 21.05 5.75
C ALA A 320 6.22 20.32 6.36
N VAL A 321 6.12 20.36 7.70
CA VAL A 321 4.91 19.93 8.41
C VAL A 321 3.79 20.93 8.13
N ARG A 322 2.62 20.43 7.71
CA ARG A 322 1.39 21.20 7.50
C ARG A 322 0.72 21.50 8.84
N ARG A 323 1.31 22.43 9.60
CA ARG A 323 0.91 22.70 10.99
C ARG A 323 -0.58 23.03 11.12
N ARG A 324 -1.23 22.47 12.15
CA ARG A 324 -2.65 22.64 12.49
C ARG A 324 -3.61 22.03 11.45
N SER A 325 -3.18 20.96 10.79
CA SER A 325 -4.06 20.15 9.96
C SER A 325 -4.62 18.94 10.72
N GLY A 326 -4.02 18.54 11.84
CA GLY A 326 -4.57 17.50 12.70
C GLY A 326 -5.85 17.94 13.41
N GLY A 327 -6.80 17.02 13.60
CA GLY A 327 -8.06 17.26 14.31
C GLY A 327 -7.87 17.44 15.81
N GLY A 328 -8.68 18.30 16.42
CA GLY A 328 -8.72 18.52 17.87
C GLY A 328 -9.37 17.38 18.67
N GLY A 329 -9.20 17.41 19.98
CA GLY A 329 -9.68 16.44 20.97
C GLY A 329 -8.76 16.40 22.18
N GLU A 330 -9.10 15.58 23.18
CA GLU A 330 -8.21 15.28 24.32
C GLU A 330 -6.82 14.82 23.83
N HIS A 331 -6.82 14.00 22.78
CA HIS A 331 -5.65 13.67 21.99
C HIS A 331 -5.81 14.17 20.55
N ARG A 332 -4.80 14.89 20.08
CA ARG A 332 -4.80 15.54 18.77
C ARG A 332 -4.41 14.55 17.68
N GLY A 333 -5.05 14.65 16.52
CA GLY A 333 -4.55 13.99 15.32
C GLY A 333 -3.23 14.62 14.85
N GLY A 334 -2.43 13.85 14.13
CA GLY A 334 -1.17 14.32 13.57
C GLY A 334 -1.36 15.34 12.45
N ASP A 335 -0.39 16.23 12.31
CA ASP A 335 -0.32 17.17 11.19
C ASP A 335 0.19 16.49 9.92
N GLY A 336 -0.26 16.97 8.77
CA GLY A 336 0.12 16.50 7.45
C GLY A 336 1.46 17.08 6.99
N VAL A 337 1.69 17.01 5.68
CA VAL A 337 2.90 17.46 5.00
C VAL A 337 2.54 18.44 3.92
N VAL A 338 3.38 19.46 3.75
CA VAL A 338 3.47 20.25 2.54
C VAL A 338 4.66 19.75 1.73
N ARG A 339 4.42 19.36 0.48
CA ARG A 339 5.44 18.96 -0.50
C ARG A 339 5.26 19.77 -1.77
N GLU A 340 6.19 20.65 -2.11
CA GLU A 340 6.16 21.45 -3.33
C GLU A 340 7.41 21.22 -4.18
N LEU A 341 7.21 20.75 -5.41
CA LEU A 341 8.26 20.44 -6.37
C LEU A 341 8.10 21.34 -7.61
N GLU A 342 9.19 22.00 -8.01
CA GLU A 342 9.30 22.75 -9.25
C GLU A 342 9.89 21.86 -10.36
N ALA A 343 9.23 21.82 -11.51
CA ALA A 343 9.71 21.12 -12.69
C ALA A 343 10.84 21.94 -13.35
N LEU A 344 12.03 21.37 -13.55
CA LEU A 344 13.15 22.05 -14.23
C LEU A 344 13.18 21.77 -15.74
N GLU A 345 12.46 20.75 -16.20
CA GLU A 345 12.17 20.46 -17.59
C GLU A 345 10.70 20.00 -17.74
N ASP A 346 10.19 19.92 -18.96
CA ASP A 346 8.85 19.42 -19.21
C ASP A 346 8.73 17.93 -18.82
N MET A 347 7.69 17.59 -18.08
CA MET A 347 7.44 16.23 -17.60
C MET A 347 5.95 15.95 -17.45
N GLU A 348 5.60 14.67 -17.45
CA GLU A 348 4.27 14.21 -17.08
C GLU A 348 4.19 14.04 -15.56
N PHE A 349 2.99 14.29 -15.02
CA PHE A 349 2.65 13.96 -13.64
C PHE A 349 1.39 13.11 -13.60
N SER A 350 1.32 12.24 -12.59
CA SER A 350 0.09 11.58 -12.18
C SER A 350 -0.02 11.54 -10.66
N LEU A 351 -1.21 11.90 -10.20
CA LEU A 351 -1.63 11.94 -8.82
C LEU A 351 -2.75 10.96 -8.60
N ILE A 352 -2.59 10.08 -7.63
CA ILE A 352 -3.66 9.22 -7.13
C ILE A 352 -3.77 9.48 -5.64
N THR A 353 -4.79 10.23 -5.26
CA THR A 353 -4.92 10.70 -3.88
C THR A 353 -6.38 10.70 -3.38
N GLU A 354 -6.54 10.63 -2.06
CA GLU A 354 -7.84 10.51 -1.34
C GLU A 354 -7.99 11.55 -0.20
N ARG A 355 -9.17 11.66 0.40
CA ARG A 355 -9.46 12.60 1.50
C ARG A 355 -9.29 14.08 1.09
N ARG A 356 -9.76 14.41 -0.11
CA ARG A 356 -9.81 15.79 -0.65
C ARG A 356 -11.22 16.37 -0.54
N ARG A 357 -12.25 15.52 -0.68
CA ARG A 357 -13.66 15.85 -0.43
C ARG A 357 -14.09 15.46 0.97
N HIS A 358 -13.60 14.33 1.48
CA HIS A 358 -13.99 13.78 2.79
C HIS A 358 -12.83 13.81 3.77
N ARG A 359 -13.00 14.57 4.86
CA ARG A 359 -11.98 14.71 5.90
C ARG A 359 -11.74 13.39 6.66
N PRO A 360 -10.51 13.12 7.11
CA PRO A 360 -10.24 12.00 8.03
C PRO A 360 -11.01 12.16 9.34
N PRO A 361 -11.91 11.23 9.71
CA PRO A 361 -12.73 11.37 10.90
C PRO A 361 -11.94 11.16 12.20
N GLY A 362 -12.31 11.92 13.22
CA GLY A 362 -11.92 11.66 14.61
C GLY A 362 -12.75 10.54 15.24
N ALA A 363 -12.48 10.25 16.51
CA ALA A 363 -13.21 9.24 17.28
C ALA A 363 -13.55 9.73 18.69
N ALA A 364 -14.58 9.10 19.29
CA ALA A 364 -15.02 9.40 20.66
C ALA A 364 -15.25 10.90 20.96
N GLY A 365 -15.72 11.67 19.98
CA GLY A 365 -15.95 13.12 20.11
C GLY A 365 -14.82 14.01 19.56
N GLY A 366 -13.69 13.43 19.15
CA GLY A 366 -12.61 14.16 18.51
C GLY A 366 -12.97 14.70 17.13
N GLU A 367 -12.38 15.84 16.78
CA GLU A 367 -12.62 16.54 15.52
C GLU A 367 -11.89 15.86 14.34
N PRO A 368 -12.42 16.00 13.11
CA PRO A 368 -11.76 15.47 11.93
C PRO A 368 -10.48 16.25 11.56
N GLY A 369 -9.50 15.56 10.97
CA GLY A 369 -8.33 16.20 10.37
C GLY A 369 -8.70 17.03 9.14
N GLU A 370 -7.90 18.02 8.78
CA GLU A 370 -8.08 18.82 7.56
C GLU A 370 -7.89 17.95 6.31
N ALA A 371 -8.68 18.22 5.27
CA ALA A 371 -8.56 17.57 3.98
C ALA A 371 -7.22 17.92 3.29
N GLY A 372 -6.77 17.00 2.44
CA GLY A 372 -5.62 17.23 1.56
C GLY A 372 -5.99 18.11 0.36
N ARG A 373 -4.97 18.69 -0.29
CA ARG A 373 -5.13 19.54 -1.49
C ARG A 373 -4.00 19.28 -2.48
N ASN A 374 -4.32 19.35 -3.77
CA ASN A 374 -3.37 19.24 -4.86
C ASN A 374 -3.41 20.55 -5.65
N LEU A 375 -2.26 21.18 -5.93
CA LEU A 375 -2.20 22.46 -6.62
C LEU A 375 -1.11 22.49 -7.69
N VAL A 376 -1.42 23.04 -8.86
CA VAL A 376 -0.43 23.42 -9.89
C VAL A 376 -0.40 24.93 -9.99
N ASP A 377 0.76 25.54 -9.72
CA ASP A 377 0.94 27.01 -9.67
C ASP A 377 -0.12 27.70 -8.80
N GLY A 378 -0.45 27.09 -7.66
CA GLY A 378 -1.46 27.58 -6.71
C GLY A 378 -2.92 27.38 -7.15
N ARG A 379 -3.18 26.77 -8.31
CA ARG A 379 -4.53 26.40 -8.75
C ARG A 379 -4.85 24.98 -8.32
N GLU A 380 -5.97 24.81 -7.64
CA GLU A 380 -6.41 23.51 -7.15
C GLU A 380 -6.78 22.59 -8.32
N ILE A 381 -6.32 21.33 -8.25
CA ILE A 381 -6.60 20.28 -9.23
C ILE A 381 -7.27 19.07 -8.54
N PRO A 382 -7.95 18.19 -9.30
CA PRO A 382 -8.65 17.04 -8.72
C PRO A 382 -7.76 16.10 -7.90
N PRO A 383 -8.36 15.24 -7.04
CA PRO A 383 -7.62 14.25 -6.24
C PRO A 383 -6.87 13.24 -7.11
N LYS A 384 -7.53 12.78 -8.18
CA LYS A 384 -6.98 11.90 -9.20
C LYS A 384 -6.80 12.72 -10.47
N ALA A 385 -5.56 12.97 -10.84
CA ALA A 385 -5.25 13.89 -11.93
C ALA A 385 -3.96 13.47 -12.62
N ALA A 386 -3.92 13.62 -13.94
CA ALA A 386 -2.71 13.48 -14.73
C ALA A 386 -2.58 14.65 -15.69
N GLY A 387 -1.36 14.97 -16.10
CA GLY A 387 -1.10 16.04 -17.04
C GLY A 387 0.38 16.31 -17.27
N THR A 388 0.69 17.47 -17.85
CA THR A 388 2.06 17.91 -18.10
C THR A 388 2.39 19.09 -17.20
N LEU A 389 3.52 19.01 -16.50
CA LEU A 389 4.18 20.17 -15.89
C LEU A 389 5.19 20.72 -16.89
N ARG A 390 5.09 22.02 -17.19
CA ARG A 390 6.10 22.73 -17.96
C ARG A 390 7.24 23.18 -17.06
N ALA A 391 8.43 23.36 -17.64
CA ALA A 391 9.57 23.92 -16.92
C ALA A 391 9.19 25.24 -16.21
N GLY A 392 9.52 25.33 -14.91
CA GLY A 392 9.20 26.43 -14.01
C GLY A 392 7.86 26.32 -13.29
N GLN A 393 6.97 25.40 -13.69
CA GLN A 393 5.72 25.16 -12.96
C GLN A 393 5.95 24.38 -11.67
N ARG A 394 5.06 24.59 -10.69
CA ARG A 394 5.15 23.96 -9.38
C ARG A 394 3.94 23.09 -9.09
N LEU A 395 4.22 21.86 -8.66
CA LEU A 395 3.23 20.94 -8.12
C LEU A 395 3.34 20.92 -6.59
N ARG A 396 2.28 21.33 -5.92
CA ARG A 396 2.16 21.34 -4.47
C ARG A 396 1.13 20.32 -4.01
N ILE A 397 1.53 19.48 -3.08
CA ILE A 397 0.65 18.52 -2.40
C ILE A 397 0.64 18.89 -0.92
N GLU A 398 -0.55 19.17 -0.42
CA GLU A 398 -0.84 19.29 0.99
C GLU A 398 -1.53 18.00 1.44
N THR A 399 -0.86 17.18 2.25
CA THR A 399 -1.44 15.91 2.68
C THR A 399 -2.44 16.12 3.83
N PRO A 400 -3.41 15.21 3.98
CA PRO A 400 -4.40 15.30 5.06
C PRO A 400 -3.76 15.19 6.45
N GLY A 401 -4.40 15.80 7.45
CA GLY A 401 -4.11 15.50 8.86
C GLY A 401 -4.79 14.21 9.34
N GLY A 402 -4.53 13.81 10.58
CA GLY A 402 -5.29 12.75 11.25
C GLY A 402 -6.48 13.30 12.05
N GLY A 403 -7.49 12.49 12.30
CA GLY A 403 -8.57 12.81 13.24
C GLY A 403 -8.10 12.75 14.70
N GLY A 404 -8.69 13.59 15.55
CA GLY A 404 -8.45 13.58 17.00
C GLY A 404 -9.28 12.52 17.74
N HIS A 405 -9.02 12.37 19.03
CA HIS A 405 -9.71 11.43 19.91
C HIS A 405 -10.16 12.12 21.21
N GLY A 406 -11.38 11.84 21.65
CA GLY A 406 -11.97 12.42 22.86
C GLY A 406 -12.60 13.80 22.58
N GLY A 407 -13.65 14.13 23.33
CA GLY A 407 -14.25 15.47 23.32
C GLY A 407 -13.50 16.44 24.24
N ASP A 408 -13.66 17.73 23.99
CA ASP A 408 -13.14 18.81 24.86
C ASP A 408 -13.94 19.00 26.16
#